data_AF-A0A7V8GQG3-F1
#
_entry.id   AF-A0A7V8GQG3-F1
#
_cell.length_a   1.000
_cell.length_b   1.000
_cell.length_c   1.000
_cell.angle_alpha   90.00
_cell.angle_beta   90.00
_cell.angle_gamma   90.00
#
_symmetry.space_group_name_H-M   'P 1'
#
loop_
_entity.id
_entity.type
_entity.pdbx_description
1 polymer ?
#
loop_
_entity_poly.entity_id
_entity_poly.type
_entity_poly.pdbx_seq_one_letter_code
_entity_poly.pdbx_strand_id
1 'polypeptide(L)'
;MRHWLPMLLVLPLAHCSCQRQPEPAPEPAALHAETVDPAAAAAAEAARATAEAGRQAVATVHAYLGALPGTDRPRADAYWSGGGPGDPAGDAVLRGHMPGLRGMRIENDRPQALDRQSPPRAYEVPVRLRLDDDAGSLRLRGYYRLRARIDGGGWEITSASLQPAFD
;
A
#
# COMPACT_ATOMS: atom_id res chain seq x y z
N MET A 1 25.33 -39.93 -35.01
CA MET A 1 26.22 -39.10 -35.86
C MET A 1 26.53 -37.84 -35.05
N ARG A 2 27.44 -37.89 -34.07
CA ARG A 2 28.89 -37.65 -34.14
C ARG A 2 29.25 -36.29 -34.77
N HIS A 3 29.06 -35.21 -34.01
CA HIS A 3 29.70 -33.92 -34.30
C HIS A 3 31.11 -33.91 -33.71
N TRP A 4 32.05 -33.78 -34.63
CA TRP A 4 33.48 -33.86 -34.50
C TRP A 4 34.01 -32.45 -34.32
N LEU A 5 34.59 -32.16 -33.16
CA LEU A 5 35.55 -31.06 -33.00
C LEU A 5 36.92 -31.62 -33.43
N PRO A 6 37.74 -30.87 -34.19
CA PRO A 6 39.03 -30.57 -33.59
C PRO A 6 39.72 -29.26 -34.02
N MET A 7 40.57 -28.81 -33.09
CA MET A 7 41.91 -28.20 -33.23
C MET A 7 42.04 -26.82 -33.88
N LEU A 8 42.45 -25.80 -33.12
CA LEU A 8 43.83 -25.47 -32.63
C LEU A 8 44.73 -24.82 -33.69
N LEU A 9 45.07 -23.56 -33.42
CA LEU A 9 46.34 -22.89 -33.76
C LEU A 9 46.45 -21.74 -32.72
N VAL A 10 47.25 -21.79 -31.65
CA VAL A 10 48.72 -21.73 -31.54
C VAL A 10 49.33 -20.64 -32.44
N LEU A 11 49.71 -19.50 -31.85
CA LEU A 11 51.14 -19.22 -31.68
C LEU A 11 51.42 -18.14 -30.60
N PRO A 12 52.53 -18.29 -29.85
CA PRO A 12 52.92 -17.44 -28.72
C PRO A 12 53.98 -16.40 -29.13
N LEU A 13 54.07 -15.29 -28.40
CA LEU A 13 55.27 -14.46 -28.35
C LEU A 13 55.61 -14.15 -26.89
N ALA A 14 56.76 -14.67 -26.49
CA ALA A 14 57.39 -14.49 -25.20
C ALA A 14 57.93 -13.06 -25.04
N HIS A 15 57.83 -12.52 -23.81
CA HIS A 15 58.83 -11.58 -23.32
C HIS A 15 59.03 -11.70 -21.80
N CYS A 16 60.25 -12.13 -21.46
CA CYS A 16 61.12 -11.71 -20.37
C CYS A 16 60.56 -11.43 -18.95
N SER A 17 60.85 -12.38 -18.06
CA SER A 17 61.69 -12.25 -16.85
C SER A 17 61.65 -11.00 -15.96
N CYS A 18 61.36 -11.29 -14.67
CA CYS A 18 62.05 -10.81 -13.46
C CYS A 18 61.72 -9.42 -12.89
N GLN A 19 60.67 -9.35 -12.04
CA GLN A 19 60.81 -9.21 -10.58
C GLN A 19 59.41 -9.36 -9.95
N ARG A 20 59.15 -10.49 -9.30
CA ARG A 20 57.97 -10.61 -8.41
C ARG A 20 58.38 -10.00 -7.08
N GLN A 21 57.97 -8.76 -6.82
CA GLN A 21 57.94 -8.23 -5.45
C GLN A 21 57.03 -9.14 -4.61
N PRO A 22 57.39 -9.45 -3.36
CA PRO A 22 56.45 -10.10 -2.45
C PRO A 22 55.28 -9.13 -2.23
N GLU A 23 54.12 -9.49 -2.75
CA GLU A 23 52.87 -8.86 -2.36
C GLU A 23 52.69 -9.10 -0.86
N PRO A 24 52.48 -8.06 -0.04
CA PRO A 24 52.14 -8.29 1.35
C PRO A 24 50.86 -9.13 1.36
N ALA A 25 50.89 -10.23 2.11
CA ALA A 25 49.75 -11.10 2.27
C ALA A 25 48.50 -10.25 2.53
N PRO A 26 47.37 -10.48 1.84
CA PRO A 26 46.14 -9.83 2.23
C PRO A 26 45.90 -10.25 3.68
N GLU A 27 46.08 -9.31 4.60
CA GLU A 27 45.52 -9.42 5.93
C GLU A 27 44.07 -9.84 5.72
N PRO A 28 43.61 -10.92 6.39
CA PRO A 28 42.22 -11.29 6.28
C PRO A 28 41.44 -10.06 6.72
N ALA A 29 40.82 -9.39 5.76
CA ALA A 29 39.85 -8.35 6.02
C ALA A 29 38.86 -9.03 6.95
N ALA A 30 38.97 -8.69 8.24
CA ALA A 30 38.07 -9.17 9.24
C ALA A 30 36.69 -8.85 8.66
N LEU A 31 35.95 -9.90 8.31
CA LEU A 31 34.55 -9.82 7.97
C LEU A 31 33.93 -9.14 9.19
N HIS A 32 33.76 -7.83 9.11
CA HIS A 32 32.90 -7.11 10.01
C HIS A 32 31.53 -7.66 9.64
N ALA A 33 31.13 -8.72 10.32
CA ALA A 33 29.76 -9.15 10.35
C ALA A 33 29.01 -7.95 10.88
N GLU A 34 28.45 -7.15 9.97
CA GLU A 34 27.61 -6.02 10.29
C GLU A 34 26.44 -6.59 11.10
N THR A 35 26.61 -6.53 12.40
CA THR A 35 25.65 -7.09 13.34
C THR A 35 24.54 -6.07 13.33
N VAL A 36 23.44 -6.42 12.64
CA VAL A 36 22.26 -5.57 12.60
C VAL A 36 21.85 -5.29 14.03
N ASP A 37 21.85 -4.02 14.40
CA ASP A 37 21.39 -3.58 15.73
C ASP A 37 19.96 -4.10 15.93
N PRO A 38 19.71 -4.96 16.93
CA PRO A 38 18.38 -5.52 17.17
C PRO A 38 17.32 -4.43 17.40
N ALA A 39 17.71 -3.26 17.94
CA ALA A 39 16.80 -2.12 18.08
C ALA A 39 16.43 -1.52 16.72
N ALA A 40 17.39 -1.38 15.80
CA ALA A 40 17.14 -0.90 14.45
C ALA A 40 16.26 -1.88 13.65
N ALA A 41 16.48 -3.19 13.80
CA ALA A 41 15.65 -4.22 13.19
C ALA A 41 14.20 -4.17 13.70
N ALA A 42 14.00 -4.04 15.01
CA ALA A 42 12.68 -3.94 15.61
C ALA A 42 11.94 -2.67 15.15
N ALA A 43 12.64 -1.53 15.06
CA ALA A 43 12.07 -0.29 14.55
C ALA A 43 11.65 -0.40 13.08
N ALA A 44 12.47 -1.04 12.25
CA ALA A 44 12.15 -1.28 10.85
C ALA A 44 10.91 -2.17 10.69
N GLU A 45 10.78 -3.20 11.51
CA GLU A 45 9.61 -4.09 11.50
C GLU A 45 8.33 -3.37 11.94
N ALA A 46 8.41 -2.56 13.00
CA ALA A 46 7.27 -1.73 13.44
C ALA A 46 6.83 -0.73 12.36
N ALA A 47 7.78 -0.15 11.62
CA ALA A 47 7.48 0.74 10.50
C ALA A 47 6.79 0.00 9.34
N ARG A 48 7.24 -1.23 9.01
CA ARG A 48 6.59 -2.07 7.99
C ARG A 48 5.16 -2.45 8.40
N ALA A 49 4.96 -2.86 9.65
CA ALA A 49 3.64 -3.19 10.18
C ALA A 49 2.69 -2.00 10.14
N THR A 50 3.18 -0.80 10.47
CA THR A 50 2.42 0.45 10.37
C THR A 50 2.05 0.78 8.91
N ALA A 51 2.99 0.60 7.98
CA ALA A 51 2.74 0.84 6.57
C ALA A 51 1.71 -0.16 5.99
N GLU A 52 1.76 -1.42 6.41
CA GLU A 52 0.79 -2.44 6.02
C GLU A 52 -0.60 -2.14 6.57
N ALA A 53 -0.71 -1.80 7.86
CA ALA A 53 -1.98 -1.41 8.48
C ALA A 53 -2.64 -0.23 7.73
N GLY A 54 -1.86 0.80 7.38
CA GLY A 54 -2.35 1.92 6.58
C GLY A 54 -2.80 1.52 5.17
N ARG A 55 -2.08 0.61 4.49
CA ARG A 55 -2.47 0.09 3.17
C ARG A 55 -3.79 -0.68 3.25
N GLN A 56 -3.97 -1.51 4.27
CA GLN A 56 -5.21 -2.27 4.47
C GLN A 56 -6.40 -1.34 4.73
N ALA A 57 -6.24 -0.29 5.54
CA ALA A 57 -7.29 0.69 5.74
C ALA A 57 -7.70 1.38 4.42
N VAL A 58 -6.74 1.79 3.59
CA VAL A 58 -7.02 2.35 2.25
C VAL A 58 -7.73 1.33 1.36
N ALA A 59 -7.25 0.08 1.32
CA ALA A 59 -7.86 -0.99 0.53
C ALA A 59 -9.33 -1.23 0.93
N THR A 60 -9.66 -1.18 2.22
CA THR A 60 -11.04 -1.29 2.70
C THR A 60 -11.93 -0.14 2.22
N VAL A 61 -11.43 1.10 2.21
CA VAL A 61 -12.19 2.24 1.65
C VAL A 61 -12.45 2.06 0.16
N HIS A 62 -11.44 1.65 -0.61
CA HIS A 62 -11.60 1.39 -2.04
C HIS A 62 -12.57 0.25 -2.32
N ALA A 63 -12.52 -0.82 -1.53
CA ALA A 63 -13.44 -1.95 -1.64
C ALA A 63 -14.90 -1.56 -1.31
N TYR A 64 -15.08 -0.74 -0.28
CA TYR A 64 -16.38 -0.15 0.06
C TYR A 64 -16.93 0.73 -1.08
N LEU A 65 -16.13 1.69 -1.56
CA LEU A 65 -16.53 2.58 -2.64
C LEU A 65 -16.82 1.80 -3.93
N GLY A 66 -16.05 0.76 -4.24
CA GLY A 66 -16.30 -0.13 -5.38
C GLY A 66 -17.57 -0.98 -5.25
N ALA A 67 -18.06 -1.22 -4.02
CA ALA A 67 -19.31 -1.95 -3.78
C ALA A 67 -20.56 -1.06 -3.87
N LEU A 68 -20.43 0.26 -3.74
CA LEU A 68 -21.57 1.20 -3.71
C LEU A 68 -22.43 1.26 -4.97
N PRO A 69 -21.89 1.18 -6.21
CA PRO A 69 -22.71 1.23 -7.43
C PRO A 69 -23.59 -0.01 -7.66
N GLY A 70 -23.44 -1.06 -6.85
CA GLY A 70 -24.24 -2.27 -6.94
C GLY A 70 -25.66 -2.09 -6.38
N THR A 71 -26.58 -2.96 -6.81
CA THR A 71 -27.94 -3.03 -6.26
C THR A 71 -27.98 -3.67 -4.86
N ASP A 72 -26.91 -4.38 -4.49
CA ASP A 72 -26.74 -5.01 -3.17
C ASP A 72 -26.19 -4.00 -2.16
N ARG A 73 -27.10 -3.14 -1.66
CA ARG A 73 -26.79 -2.16 -0.63
C ARG A 73 -26.22 -2.82 0.65
N PRO A 74 -26.77 -3.94 1.16
CA PRO A 74 -26.20 -4.66 2.30
C PRO A 74 -24.72 -5.03 2.14
N ARG A 75 -24.27 -5.38 0.92
CA ARG A 75 -22.85 -5.66 0.66
C ARG A 75 -21.94 -4.47 0.91
N ALA A 76 -22.36 -3.26 0.54
CA ALA A 76 -21.60 -2.06 0.86
C ALA A 76 -21.68 -1.71 2.35
N ASP A 77 -22.83 -1.94 2.97
CA ASP A 77 -23.05 -1.64 4.39
C ASP A 77 -22.29 -2.59 5.34
N ALA A 78 -21.96 -3.80 4.89
CA ALA A 78 -21.12 -4.74 5.63
C ALA A 78 -19.68 -4.24 5.90
N TYR A 79 -19.20 -3.22 5.17
CA TYR A 79 -17.93 -2.57 5.46
C TYR A 79 -17.99 -1.63 6.67
N TRP A 80 -19.18 -1.26 7.12
CA TRP A 80 -19.37 -0.36 8.25
C TRP A 80 -19.48 -1.12 9.57
N SER A 81 -18.93 -0.53 10.63
CA SER A 81 -19.13 -1.02 11.99
C SER A 81 -20.63 -1.02 12.30
N GLY A 82 -21.15 -2.14 12.78
CA GLY A 82 -22.58 -2.30 13.02
C GLY A 82 -23.44 -2.56 11.76
N GLY A 83 -22.81 -2.73 10.60
CA GLY A 83 -23.51 -3.14 9.37
C GLY A 83 -24.25 -2.02 8.65
N GLY A 84 -23.89 -0.76 8.90
CA GLY A 84 -24.43 0.38 8.16
C GLY A 84 -23.82 1.74 8.56
N PRO A 85 -24.01 2.78 7.74
CA PRO A 85 -23.38 4.09 7.93
C PRO A 85 -24.01 4.99 9.01
N GLY A 86 -25.03 4.50 9.72
CA GLY A 86 -25.87 5.31 10.60
C GLY A 86 -26.88 6.19 9.85
N ASP A 87 -27.61 7.02 10.60
CA ASP A 87 -28.61 7.95 10.07
C ASP A 87 -28.50 9.33 10.77
N PRO A 88 -28.15 10.41 10.05
CA PRO A 88 -27.78 10.43 8.63
C PRO A 88 -26.39 9.83 8.40
N ALA A 89 -26.22 9.18 7.25
CA ALA A 89 -24.92 8.68 6.81
C ALA A 89 -23.95 9.85 6.55
N GLY A 90 -22.72 9.75 7.05
CA GLY A 90 -21.67 10.75 6.81
C GLY A 90 -21.25 10.89 5.34
N ASP A 91 -21.61 9.92 4.50
CA ASP A 91 -21.45 9.94 3.04
C ASP A 91 -22.78 9.89 2.29
N ALA A 92 -23.86 10.39 2.91
CA ALA A 92 -25.20 10.45 2.31
C ALA A 92 -25.21 11.12 0.93
N VAL A 93 -24.42 12.19 0.75
CA VAL A 93 -24.29 12.87 -0.55
C VAL A 93 -23.84 11.90 -1.64
N LEU A 94 -22.74 11.17 -1.44
CA LEU A 94 -22.25 10.16 -2.38
C LEU A 94 -23.32 9.09 -2.66
N ARG A 95 -23.94 8.58 -1.59
CA ARG A 95 -24.95 7.53 -1.66
C ARG A 95 -26.19 7.93 -2.45
N GLY A 96 -26.53 9.22 -2.50
CA GLY A 96 -27.63 9.75 -3.30
C GLY A 96 -27.41 9.72 -4.81
N HIS A 97 -26.14 9.74 -5.26
CA HIS A 97 -25.79 9.74 -6.70
C HIS A 97 -25.68 8.34 -7.30
N MET A 98 -25.79 7.26 -6.51
CA MET A 98 -25.61 5.88 -7.01
C MET A 98 -26.59 5.46 -8.13
N PRO A 99 -27.90 5.82 -8.10
CA PRO A 99 -28.84 5.39 -9.14
C PRO A 99 -28.50 5.86 -10.56
N GLY A 100 -27.81 7.00 -10.72
CA GLY A 100 -27.44 7.58 -12.01
C GLY A 100 -25.94 7.51 -12.32
N LEU A 101 -25.16 6.79 -11.51
CA LEU A 101 -23.71 6.79 -11.61
C LEU A 101 -23.25 6.09 -12.89
N ARG A 102 -22.47 6.80 -13.71
CA ARG A 102 -21.83 6.26 -14.92
C ARG A 102 -20.36 5.93 -14.68
N GLY A 103 -19.70 6.66 -13.80
CA GLY A 103 -18.30 6.45 -13.45
C GLY A 103 -17.94 7.09 -12.12
N MET A 104 -16.99 6.48 -11.42
CA MET A 104 -16.40 7.04 -10.22
C MET A 104 -14.89 6.89 -10.27
N ARG A 105 -14.17 8.00 -10.08
CA ARG A 105 -12.73 8.02 -9.84
C ARG A 105 -12.48 8.28 -8.36
N ILE A 106 -11.61 7.46 -7.80
CA ILE A 106 -11.24 7.49 -6.38
C ILE A 106 -9.77 7.88 -6.30
N GLU A 107 -9.50 8.96 -5.58
CA GLU A 107 -8.15 9.34 -5.13
C GLU A 107 -8.15 9.41 -3.61
N ASN A 108 -7.03 9.08 -2.99
CA ASN A 108 -6.84 9.24 -1.55
C ASN A 108 -5.48 9.84 -1.25
N ASP A 109 -5.42 10.62 -0.17
CA ASP A 109 -4.15 11.11 0.35
C ASP A 109 -3.57 10.07 1.33
N ARG A 110 -2.45 10.41 1.98
CA ARG A 110 -1.78 9.51 2.93
C ARG A 110 -2.72 9.21 4.12
N PRO A 111 -2.91 7.94 4.49
CA PRO A 111 -3.70 7.60 5.67
C PRO A 111 -3.03 8.15 6.93
N GLN A 112 -3.84 8.66 7.87
CA GLN A 112 -3.41 9.29 9.11
C GLN A 112 -3.79 8.40 10.29
N ALA A 113 -2.83 8.02 11.12
CA ALA A 113 -3.10 7.24 12.32
C ALA A 113 -3.88 8.08 13.34
N LEU A 114 -4.95 7.52 13.90
CA LEU A 114 -5.81 8.17 14.89
C LEU A 114 -5.46 7.76 16.33
N ASP A 115 -4.64 6.73 16.49
CA ASP A 115 -4.15 6.27 17.78
C ASP A 115 -2.61 6.18 17.79
N ARG A 116 -2.06 5.90 18.98
CA ARG A 116 -0.61 5.76 19.21
C ARG A 116 -0.20 4.29 19.37
N GLN A 117 -1.03 3.34 18.93
CA GLN A 117 -0.68 1.92 18.98
C GLN A 117 0.38 1.61 17.92
N SER A 118 1.12 0.52 18.11
CA SER A 118 2.12 0.05 17.16
C SER A 118 1.87 -1.43 16.84
N PRO A 119 1.33 -1.76 15.64
CA PRO A 119 0.86 -0.83 14.61
C PRO A 119 -0.43 -0.09 15.03
N PRO A 120 -0.76 1.07 14.42
CA PRO A 120 -2.02 1.76 14.68
C PRO A 120 -3.23 0.91 14.34
N ARG A 121 -4.30 1.02 15.12
CA ARG A 121 -5.55 0.27 14.92
C ARG A 121 -6.72 1.14 14.49
N ALA A 122 -6.51 2.43 14.33
CA ALA A 122 -7.46 3.38 13.77
C ALA A 122 -6.78 4.33 12.80
N TYR A 123 -7.40 4.54 11.64
CA TYR A 123 -6.93 5.46 10.60
C TYR A 123 -8.04 6.38 10.12
N GLU A 124 -7.67 7.59 9.74
CA GLU A 124 -8.42 8.45 8.85
C GLU A 124 -7.81 8.37 7.46
N VAL A 125 -8.63 8.11 6.44
CA VAL A 125 -8.25 8.04 5.03
C VAL A 125 -8.91 9.21 4.32
N PRO A 126 -8.17 10.29 4.02
CA PRO A 126 -8.69 11.41 3.24
C PRO A 126 -8.92 10.96 1.80
N VAL A 127 -10.08 11.32 1.23
CA VAL A 127 -10.49 10.95 -0.13
C VAL A 127 -10.92 12.16 -0.96
N ARG A 128 -10.67 12.06 -2.26
CA ARG A 128 -11.13 12.96 -3.31
C ARG A 128 -11.82 12.11 -4.36
N LEU A 129 -13.12 12.32 -4.54
CA LEU A 129 -13.94 11.55 -5.46
C LEU A 129 -14.37 12.44 -6.62
N ARG A 130 -14.39 11.86 -7.82
CA ARG A 130 -15.06 12.43 -8.97
C ARG A 130 -16.11 11.44 -9.44
N LEU A 131 -17.35 11.88 -9.44
CA LEU A 131 -18.50 11.14 -9.93
C LEU A 131 -18.87 11.73 -11.29
N ASP A 132 -19.21 10.88 -12.25
CA ASP A 132 -19.84 11.29 -13.49
C ASP A 132 -21.21 10.56 -13.53
N ASP A 133 -22.30 11.33 -13.59
CA ASP A 133 -23.68 10.86 -13.62
C ASP A 133 -24.47 11.52 -14.78
N ASP A 134 -25.77 11.25 -14.87
CA ASP A 134 -26.64 11.85 -15.90
C ASP A 134 -26.77 13.37 -15.82
N ALA A 135 -26.56 13.95 -14.63
CA ALA A 135 -26.63 15.40 -14.40
C ALA A 135 -25.29 16.10 -14.66
N GLY A 136 -24.18 15.36 -14.69
CA GLY A 136 -22.86 15.85 -15.05
C GLY A 136 -21.76 15.28 -14.17
N SER A 137 -20.69 16.05 -13.97
CA SER A 137 -19.59 15.65 -13.09
C SER A 137 -19.70 16.34 -11.72
N LEU A 138 -19.64 15.57 -10.64
CA LEU A 138 -19.59 16.06 -9.27
C LEU A 138 -18.26 15.68 -8.61
N ARG A 139 -17.65 16.62 -7.88
CA ARG A 139 -16.48 16.36 -7.05
C ARG A 139 -16.88 16.34 -5.59
N LEU A 140 -16.41 15.33 -4.87
CA LEU A 140 -16.56 15.23 -3.42
C LEU A 140 -15.18 15.16 -2.77
N ARG A 141 -15.06 15.73 -1.57
CA ARG A 141 -13.88 15.60 -0.73
C ARG A 141 -14.27 15.28 0.70
N GLY A 142 -13.37 14.62 1.42
CA GLY A 142 -13.56 14.38 2.84
C GLY A 142 -12.71 13.21 3.32
N TYR A 143 -13.25 12.40 4.21
CA TYR A 143 -12.53 11.28 4.79
C TYR A 143 -13.43 10.11 5.18
N TYR A 144 -12.81 8.95 5.32
CA TYR A 144 -13.35 7.79 6.02
C TYR A 144 -12.48 7.48 7.23
N ARG A 145 -13.10 7.22 8.38
CA ARG A 145 -12.41 6.70 9.57
C ARG A 145 -12.65 5.21 9.68
N LEU A 146 -11.58 4.47 9.96
CA LEU A 146 -11.61 3.03 10.08
C LEU A 146 -10.99 2.57 11.38
N ARG A 147 -11.41 1.37 11.78
CA ARG A 147 -10.91 0.63 12.92
C ARG A 147 -10.58 -0.79 12.50
N ALA A 148 -9.49 -1.33 13.02
CA ALA A 148 -9.23 -2.77 12.95
C ALA A 148 -10.25 -3.52 13.84
N ARG A 149 -10.86 -4.57 13.30
CA ARG A 149 -11.82 -5.40 14.04
C ARG A 149 -11.13 -6.13 15.18
N ILE A 150 -11.86 -6.38 16.28
CA ILE A 150 -11.30 -7.01 17.50
C ILE A 150 -10.97 -8.49 17.26
N ASP A 151 -11.73 -9.15 16.39
CA ASP A 151 -11.54 -10.54 15.97
C ASP A 151 -10.37 -10.75 14.99
N GLY A 152 -9.67 -9.68 14.60
CA GLY A 152 -8.61 -9.73 13.60
C GLY A 152 -9.10 -9.88 12.16
N GLY A 153 -10.42 -9.86 11.93
CA GLY A 153 -11.07 -10.10 10.64
C GLY A 153 -11.00 -8.95 9.64
N GLY A 154 -10.03 -8.03 9.77
CA GLY A 154 -9.82 -6.90 8.87
C GLY A 154 -10.21 -5.54 9.46
N TRP A 155 -10.67 -4.63 8.60
CA TRP A 155 -10.99 -3.25 8.93
C TRP A 155 -12.45 -2.94 8.68
N GLU A 156 -13.03 -2.10 9.51
CA GLU A 156 -14.41 -1.60 9.39
C GLU A 156 -14.42 -0.07 9.39
N ILE A 157 -15.34 0.53 8.63
CA ILE A 157 -15.57 1.97 8.59
C ILE A 157 -16.42 2.35 9.81
N THR A 158 -15.93 3.29 10.61
CA THR A 158 -16.62 3.76 11.83
C THR A 158 -17.32 5.09 11.62
N SER A 159 -16.81 5.93 10.71
CA SER A 159 -17.48 7.16 10.31
C SER A 159 -16.96 7.67 8.96
N ALA A 160 -17.70 8.58 8.36
CA ALA A 160 -17.27 9.33 7.19
C ALA A 160 -17.71 10.78 7.30
N SER A 161 -17.09 11.63 6.50
CA SER A 161 -17.58 12.97 6.21
C SER A 161 -17.24 13.25 4.76
N LEU A 162 -18.26 13.43 3.92
CA LEU A 162 -18.09 13.84 2.52
C LEU A 162 -18.93 15.08 2.23
N GLN A 163 -18.35 15.97 1.45
CA GLN A 163 -18.98 17.22 1.04
C GLN A 163 -18.61 17.55 -0.41
N PRO A 164 -19.49 18.25 -1.16
CA PRO A 164 -19.16 18.78 -2.45
C PRO A 164 -17.90 19.65 -2.40
N ALA A 165 -17.03 19.48 -3.39
CA ALA A 165 -15.88 20.33 -3.61
C ALA A 165 -16.16 21.25 -4.81
N PHE A 166 -16.14 22.56 -4.56
CA PHE A 166 -16.21 23.59 -5.58
C PHE A 166 -14.80 24.18 -5.74
N ASP A 167 -14.36 24.35 -6.97
CA ASP A 167 -13.12 25.07 -7.31
C ASP A 167 -13.34 26.59 -7.23
#